data_AF-A0A1J3H7Z5-F1
#
_entry.id   AF-A0A1J3H7Z5-F1
#
_cell.length_a   1.000
_cell.length_b   1.000
_cell.length_c   1.000
_cell.angle_alpha   90.00
_cell.angle_beta   90.00
_cell.angle_gamma   90.00
#
_symmetry.space_group_name_H-M   'P 1'
#
loop_
_entity.id
_entity.type
_entity.pdbx_description
1 polymer ?
#
loop_
_entity_poly.entity_id
_entity_poly.type
_entity_poly.pdbx_seq_one_letter_code
_entity_poly.pdbx_strand_id
1 'polypeptide(L)'
;ENLEILPTGMNLESLERLNLWGCSRLKSFPDISSNIIGLNLRETAIEEFPPNLRLENLAELDMWRPKSDKLWKRAQPLTPLMAMISPSLTRLVLSDIPTLVELPSSFQNLSNLEALCITSCINLETLPNGINFKS
;
A
#
# COMPACT_ATOMS: atom_id res chain seq x y z
N GLU A 1 -19.77 -6.46 -4.18
CA GLU A 1 -19.07 -7.75 -4.00
C GLU A 1 -19.09 -8.17 -2.53
N ASN A 2 -19.05 -9.48 -2.26
CA ASN A 2 -19.16 -10.07 -0.91
C ASN A 2 -17.83 -10.64 -0.39
N LEU A 3 -16.70 -10.40 -1.07
CA LEU A 3 -15.41 -10.98 -0.69
C LEU A 3 -14.89 -10.32 0.59
N GLU A 4 -14.87 -11.09 1.69
CA GLU A 4 -14.45 -10.62 3.02
C GLU A 4 -13.04 -11.06 3.40
N ILE A 5 -12.62 -12.22 2.89
CA ILE A 5 -11.32 -12.83 3.13
C ILE A 5 -10.79 -13.45 1.83
N LEU A 6 -9.48 -13.40 1.63
CA LEU A 6 -8.78 -14.18 0.62
C LEU A 6 -8.26 -15.48 1.25
N PRO A 7 -8.24 -16.61 0.53
CA PRO A 7 -7.69 -17.86 1.05
C PRO A 7 -6.24 -17.69 1.51
N THR A 8 -5.88 -18.30 2.64
CA THR A 8 -4.49 -18.35 3.11
C THR A 8 -3.75 -19.52 2.47
N GLY A 9 -2.42 -19.41 2.32
CA GLY A 9 -1.60 -20.49 1.77
C GLY A 9 -1.74 -20.71 0.26
N MET A 10 -2.21 -19.70 -0.49
CA MET A 10 -2.17 -19.73 -1.95
C MET A 10 -0.72 -19.58 -2.41
N ASN A 11 -0.18 -20.63 -3.03
CA ASN A 11 1.12 -20.52 -3.68
C ASN A 11 0.97 -19.74 -4.99
N LEU A 12 1.17 -18.42 -4.91
CA LEU A 12 1.07 -17.50 -6.04
C LEU A 12 2.46 -17.18 -6.61
N GLU A 13 3.29 -18.21 -6.81
CA GLU A 13 4.66 -18.09 -7.32
C GLU A 13 4.75 -17.44 -8.70
N SER A 14 3.77 -17.65 -9.58
CA SER A 14 3.78 -17.04 -10.93
C SER A 14 2.98 -15.74 -11.01
N LEU A 15 2.33 -15.31 -9.91
CA LEU A 15 1.49 -14.11 -9.95
C LEU A 15 2.35 -12.86 -9.78
N GLU A 16 2.35 -11.99 -10.79
CA GLU A 16 3.07 -10.72 -10.76
C GLU A 16 2.16 -9.52 -10.44
N ARG A 17 0.86 -9.62 -10.75
CA ARG A 17 -0.10 -8.53 -10.55
C ARG A 17 -1.34 -9.03 -9.86
N LEU A 18 -1.68 -8.42 -8.73
CA LEU A 18 -2.88 -8.72 -7.96
C LEU A 18 -3.81 -7.50 -7.94
N ASN A 19 -5.01 -7.67 -8.50
CA ASN A 19 -6.03 -6.64 -8.53
C ASN A 19 -7.19 -7.01 -7.60
N LEU A 20 -7.40 -6.19 -6.57
CA LEU A 20 -8.47 -6.32 -5.59
C LEU A 20 -9.43 -5.13 -5.63
N TRP A 21 -9.45 -4.38 -6.74
CA TRP A 21 -10.30 -3.21 -6.87
C TRP A 21 -11.78 -3.59 -6.66
N GLY A 22 -12.43 -2.88 -5.75
CA GLY A 22 -13.87 -3.02 -5.53
C GLY A 22 -14.26 -4.09 -4.51
N CYS A 23 -13.28 -4.87 -4.01
CA CYS A 23 -13.41 -5.81 -2.91
C CYS A 23 -13.61 -5.08 -1.56
N SER A 24 -14.69 -4.31 -1.47
CA SER A 24 -15.02 -3.34 -0.41
C SER A 24 -15.33 -3.94 0.95
N ARG A 25 -15.47 -5.27 1.04
CA ARG A 25 -15.60 -5.99 2.31
C ARG A 25 -14.33 -6.71 2.74
N LEU A 26 -13.28 -6.70 1.90
CA LEU A 26 -12.03 -7.39 2.18
C LEU A 26 -11.27 -6.63 3.27
N LYS A 27 -11.20 -7.23 4.46
CA LYS A 27 -10.58 -6.61 5.64
C LYS A 27 -9.16 -7.09 5.91
N SER A 28 -8.84 -8.32 5.51
CA SER A 28 -7.52 -8.91 5.70
C SER A 28 -6.82 -9.09 4.36
N PHE A 29 -5.52 -8.79 4.33
CA PHE A 29 -4.66 -9.10 3.21
C PHE A 29 -4.12 -10.54 3.36
N PRO A 30 -4.13 -11.37 2.28
CA PRO A 30 -3.63 -12.73 2.34
C PRO A 30 -2.11 -12.76 2.49
N ASP A 31 -1.61 -13.88 3.01
CA ASP A 31 -0.19 -14.22 2.89
C ASP A 31 0.07 -14.70 1.45
N ILE A 32 0.91 -13.98 0.71
CA ILE A 32 1.16 -14.19 -0.72
C ILE A 32 2.66 -14.14 -1.02
N SER A 33 3.05 -14.71 -2.16
CA SER A 33 4.45 -14.75 -2.59
C SER A 33 5.03 -13.36 -2.85
N SER A 34 6.36 -13.25 -2.75
CA SER A 34 7.10 -12.01 -2.98
C SER A 34 7.20 -11.59 -4.45
N ASN A 35 6.65 -12.35 -5.40
CA ASN A 35 6.77 -12.08 -6.84
C ASN A 35 5.81 -11.00 -7.35
N ILE A 36 4.96 -10.46 -6.48
CA ILE A 36 4.03 -9.39 -6.84
C ILE A 36 4.79 -8.09 -7.14
N ILE A 37 4.67 -7.65 -8.39
CA ILE A 37 5.20 -6.39 -8.93
C ILE A 37 4.15 -5.29 -8.81
N GLY A 38 2.87 -5.59 -9.06
CA GLY A 38 1.80 -4.61 -9.05
C GLY A 38 0.63 -5.00 -8.15
N LEU A 39 0.23 -4.09 -7.27
CA LEU A 39 -0.85 -4.29 -6.32
C LEU A 39 -1.88 -3.15 -6.39
N ASN A 40 -3.12 -3.50 -6.72
CA ASN A 40 -4.25 -2.57 -6.76
C ASN A 40 -5.21 -2.89 -5.59
N LEU A 41 -5.27 -1.96 -4.63
CA LEU A 41 -6.10 -2.05 -3.42
C LEU A 41 -7.23 -1.01 -3.40
N ARG A 42 -7.58 -0.45 -4.56
CA ARG A 42 -8.62 0.57 -4.67
C ARG A 42 -9.95 0.06 -4.11
N GLU A 43 -10.61 0.89 -3.33
CA GLU A 43 -11.92 0.61 -2.73
C GLU A 43 -11.98 -0.68 -1.89
N THR A 44 -10.86 -1.12 -1.30
CA THR A 44 -10.82 -2.23 -0.32
C THR A 44 -11.04 -1.73 1.11
N ALA A 45 -11.37 -2.63 2.04
CA ALA A 45 -11.50 -2.32 3.46
C ALA A 45 -10.34 -2.86 4.31
N ILE A 46 -9.16 -3.06 3.70
CA ILE A 46 -8.02 -3.70 4.37
C ILE A 46 -7.65 -2.90 5.61
N GLU A 47 -7.55 -3.59 6.74
CA GLU A 47 -7.32 -3.00 8.05
C GLU A 47 -5.87 -3.17 8.51
N GLU A 48 -5.20 -4.22 8.04
CA GLU A 48 -3.82 -4.58 8.39
C GLU A 48 -3.18 -5.46 7.30
N PHE A 49 -1.84 -5.45 7.26
CA PHE A 49 -1.03 -6.40 6.49
C PHE A 49 -0.40 -7.44 7.43
N PRO A 50 -0.26 -8.71 7.01
CA PRO A 50 0.38 -9.72 7.84
C PRO A 50 1.82 -9.33 8.18
N PRO A 51 2.31 -9.59 9.41
CA PRO A 51 3.59 -9.07 9.90
C PRO A 51 4.82 -9.59 9.15
N ASN A 52 4.70 -10.75 8.49
CA ASN A 52 5.76 -11.38 7.72
C ASN A 52 5.59 -11.20 6.20
N LEU A 53 4.67 -10.34 5.75
CA LEU A 53 4.46 -10.09 4.34
C LEU A 53 5.74 -9.51 3.72
N ARG A 54 6.21 -10.12 2.64
CA ARG A 54 7.39 -9.67 1.90
C ARG A 54 6.98 -9.30 0.50
N LEU A 55 6.99 -8.01 0.20
CA LEU A 55 6.66 -7.45 -1.10
C LEU A 55 7.92 -6.84 -1.74
N GLU A 56 9.02 -7.60 -1.67
CA GLU A 56 10.37 -7.17 -2.05
C GLU A 56 10.51 -6.83 -3.55
N ASN A 57 9.59 -7.31 -4.41
CA ASN A 57 9.55 -6.99 -5.83
C ASN A 57 8.46 -5.96 -6.19
N LEU A 58 7.70 -5.45 -5.22
CA LEU A 58 6.58 -4.56 -5.48
C LEU A 58 7.08 -3.23 -6.03
N ALA A 59 6.75 -2.96 -7.29
CA ALA A 59 7.09 -1.74 -7.99
C ALA A 59 5.92 -0.75 -7.99
N GLU A 60 4.68 -1.25 -8.04
CA GLU A 60 3.48 -0.43 -8.20
C GLU A 60 2.47 -0.70 -7.09
N LEU A 61 2.11 0.34 -6.32
CA LEU A 61 1.05 0.28 -5.31
C LEU A 61 0.01 1.37 -5.57
N ASP A 62 -1.25 0.96 -5.68
CA ASP A 62 -2.39 1.87 -5.88
C ASP A 62 -3.44 1.73 -4.78
N MET A 63 -3.65 2.82 -4.04
CA MET A 63 -4.60 2.92 -2.95
C MET A 63 -5.51 4.13 -3.17
N TRP A 64 -6.77 3.87 -3.52
CA TRP A 64 -7.81 4.88 -3.73
C TRP A 64 -9.03 4.56 -2.89
N ARG A 65 -9.57 5.55 -2.16
CA ARG A 65 -10.80 5.41 -1.35
C ARG A 65 -10.81 4.14 -0.47
N PRO A 66 -9.77 3.89 0.35
CA PRO A 66 -9.81 2.80 1.29
C PRO A 66 -11.07 2.95 2.17
N LYS A 67 -11.83 1.88 2.31
CA LYS A 67 -13.10 1.84 3.06
C LYS A 67 -12.87 1.67 4.57
N SER A 68 -11.63 1.38 4.96
CA SER A 68 -11.19 1.34 6.36
C SER A 68 -10.19 2.46 6.61
N ASP A 69 -10.32 3.10 7.76
CA ASP A 69 -9.42 4.13 8.24
C ASP A 69 -8.31 3.58 9.15
N LYS A 70 -8.34 2.28 9.51
CA LYS A 70 -7.40 1.70 10.47
C LYS A 70 -5.94 1.78 10.01
N LEU A 71 -5.67 1.52 8.74
CA LEU A 71 -4.34 1.65 8.13
C LEU A 71 -3.84 3.11 8.09
N TRP A 72 -4.76 4.07 8.10
CA TRP A 72 -4.48 5.47 7.75
C TRP A 72 -4.71 6.46 8.90
N LYS A 73 -5.18 5.98 10.05
CA LYS A 73 -5.57 6.80 11.20
C LYS A 73 -4.41 7.53 11.90
N ARG A 74 -3.16 7.13 11.64
CA ARG A 74 -1.89 7.66 12.20
C ARG A 74 -0.72 7.33 11.26
N ALA A 75 0.49 7.88 11.46
CA ALA A 75 1.69 7.43 10.74
C ALA A 75 2.15 6.00 11.11
N GLN A 76 1.99 5.61 12.38
CA GLN A 76 2.54 4.35 12.90
C GLN A 76 2.13 3.08 12.13
N PRO A 77 0.87 2.92 11.66
CA PRO A 77 0.46 1.75 10.90
C PRO A 77 1.10 1.64 9.50
N LEU A 78 1.58 2.76 8.93
CA LEU A 78 2.25 2.76 7.62
C LEU A 78 3.73 2.38 7.73
N THR A 79 4.37 2.57 8.88
CA THR A 79 5.79 2.24 9.06
C THR A 79 6.10 0.77 8.78
N PRO A 80 5.33 -0.23 9.30
CA PRO A 80 5.51 -1.64 8.94
C PRO A 80 5.33 -1.89 7.44
N LEU A 81 4.32 -1.28 6.82
CA LEU A 81 4.07 -1.42 5.38
C LEU A 81 5.27 -0.93 4.56
N MET A 82 5.87 0.20 4.93
CA MET A 82 7.05 0.73 4.23
C MET A 82 8.25 -0.21 4.35
N ALA A 83 8.49 -0.81 5.52
CA ALA A 83 9.55 -1.79 5.67
C ALA A 83 9.39 -3.01 4.73
N MET A 84 8.16 -3.33 4.32
CA MET A 84 7.85 -4.46 3.45
C MET A 84 8.00 -4.15 1.95
N ILE A 85 7.93 -2.87 1.54
CA ILE A 85 7.88 -2.45 0.12
C ILE A 85 9.05 -1.52 -0.29
N SER A 86 9.87 -1.04 0.66
CA SER A 86 10.72 0.15 0.45
C SER A 86 11.86 0.07 -0.57
N PRO A 87 12.54 -1.05 -0.89
CA PRO A 87 13.60 -0.96 -1.89
C PRO A 87 13.07 -0.95 -3.33
N SER A 88 11.93 -1.59 -3.63
CA SER A 88 11.51 -1.85 -5.00
C SER A 88 10.49 -0.86 -5.57
N LEU A 89 9.79 -0.11 -4.71
CA LEU A 89 8.65 0.69 -5.13
C LEU A 89 9.08 1.85 -6.06
N THR A 90 8.56 1.86 -7.28
CA THR A 90 8.78 2.92 -8.28
C THR A 90 7.57 3.83 -8.45
N ARG A 91 6.36 3.32 -8.17
CA ARG A 91 5.11 4.08 -8.29
C ARG A 91 4.20 3.88 -7.09
N LEU A 92 3.84 5.00 -6.46
CA LEU A 92 2.90 5.05 -5.34
C LEU A 92 1.75 6.02 -5.65
N VAL A 93 0.51 5.52 -5.60
CA VAL A 93 -0.70 6.33 -5.70
C VAL A 93 -1.48 6.25 -4.39
N LEU A 94 -1.66 7.41 -3.77
CA LEU A 94 -2.51 7.63 -2.61
C LEU A 94 -3.61 8.62 -3.00
N SER A 95 -4.85 8.17 -3.05
CA SER A 95 -5.95 9.02 -3.50
C SER A 95 -7.19 8.92 -2.62
N ASP A 96 -7.79 10.06 -2.30
CA ASP A 96 -9.04 10.15 -1.53
C ASP A 96 -8.95 9.38 -0.20
N ILE A 97 -7.93 9.73 0.59
CA ILE A 97 -7.65 9.18 1.91
C ILE A 97 -7.78 10.33 2.93
N PRO A 98 -9.01 10.69 3.36
CA PRO A 98 -9.22 11.85 4.21
C PRO A 98 -8.61 11.69 5.61
N THR A 99 -8.31 10.47 6.06
CA THR A 99 -7.72 10.22 7.37
C THR A 99 -6.19 10.32 7.39
N LEU A 100 -5.56 10.41 6.21
CA LEU A 100 -4.12 10.54 6.08
C LEU A 100 -3.68 11.98 6.43
N VAL A 101 -3.02 12.14 7.58
CA VAL A 101 -2.55 13.45 8.09
C VAL A 101 -1.07 13.67 7.82
N GLU A 102 -0.26 12.62 7.84
CA GLU A 102 1.18 12.66 7.59
C GLU A 102 1.65 11.35 6.96
N LEU A 103 2.75 11.39 6.21
CA LEU A 103 3.44 10.19 5.74
C LEU A 103 4.59 9.84 6.68
N PRO A 104 4.87 8.54 6.95
CA PRO A 104 5.95 8.16 7.84
C PRO A 104 7.34 8.51 7.25
N SER A 105 8.30 8.83 8.12
CA SER A 105 9.66 9.19 7.72
C SER A 105 10.40 8.10 6.93
N SER A 106 9.96 6.84 7.03
CA SER A 106 10.46 5.72 6.24
C SER A 106 10.28 5.88 4.73
N PHE A 107 9.44 6.82 4.26
CA PHE A 107 9.33 7.16 2.84
C PHE A 107 10.65 7.69 2.26
N GLN A 108 11.57 8.21 3.09
CA GLN A 108 12.94 8.56 2.64
C GLN A 108 13.70 7.35 2.09
N ASN A 109 13.30 6.12 2.45
CA ASN A 109 13.92 4.89 1.97
C ASN A 109 13.42 4.47 0.58
N LEU A 110 12.38 5.13 0.03
CA LEU A 110 11.84 4.89 -1.31
C LEU A 110 12.77 5.46 -2.40
N SER A 111 14.01 5.00 -2.41
CA SER A 111 15.09 5.51 -3.27
C SER A 111 14.92 5.22 -4.76
N ASN A 112 14.00 4.32 -5.13
CA ASN A 112 13.65 3.99 -6.51
C ASN A 112 12.32 4.61 -6.94
N LEU A 113 11.70 5.47 -6.12
CA LEU A 113 10.41 6.08 -6.44
C LEU A 113 10.55 7.07 -7.60
N GLU A 114 9.88 6.76 -8.71
CA GLU A 114 9.84 7.56 -9.93
C GLU A 114 8.54 8.38 -10.00
N ALA A 115 7.45 7.86 -9.43
CA ALA A 115 6.15 8.50 -9.46
C ALA A 115 5.45 8.44 -8.10
N LEU A 116 5.19 9.62 -7.53
CA LEU A 116 4.33 9.79 -6.36
C LEU A 116 3.10 10.62 -6.73
N CYS A 117 1.92 10.04 -6.61
CA CYS A 117 0.65 10.73 -6.81
C CYS A 117 -0.13 10.76 -5.51
N ILE A 118 -0.35 11.96 -4.97
CA ILE A 118 -1.18 12.19 -3.80
C ILE A 118 -2.29 13.15 -4.19
N THR A 119 -3.54 12.67 -4.21
CA THR A 119 -4.69 13.45 -4.67
C THR A 119 -5.85 13.30 -3.70
N SER A 120 -6.61 14.38 -3.46
CA SER A 120 -7.78 14.33 -2.56
C SER A 120 -7.51 13.81 -1.14
N CYS A 121 -6.26 13.81 -0.67
CA CYS A 121 -5.88 13.56 0.73
C CYS A 121 -5.98 14.89 1.50
N ILE A 122 -7.22 15.31 1.76
CA ILE A 122 -7.55 16.69 2.18
C ILE A 122 -6.95 17.14 3.52
N ASN A 123 -6.59 16.20 4.40
CA ASN A 123 -6.05 16.48 5.73
C ASN A 123 -4.53 16.23 5.81
N LEU A 124 -3.86 15.95 4.69
CA LEU A 124 -2.41 15.74 4.68
C LEU A 124 -1.69 17.08 4.90
N GLU A 125 -1.02 17.22 6.04
CA GLU A 125 -0.37 18.47 6.45
C GLU A 125 1.10 18.54 6.03
N THR A 126 1.81 17.40 6.05
CA THR A 126 3.25 17.36 5.78
C THR A 126 3.65 16.16 4.92
N LEU A 127 4.70 16.37 4.13
CA LEU A 127 5.42 15.30 3.43
C LEU A 127 6.70 14.98 4.22
N PRO A 128 7.22 13.74 4.16
CA PRO A 128 8.42 13.37 4.86
C PRO A 128 9.63 13.97 4.13
N ASN A 129 10.61 14.42 4.90
CA ASN A 129 11.85 14.96 4.35
C ASN A 129 12.64 13.86 3.61
N GLY A 130 13.37 14.23 2.58
CA GLY A 130 14.33 13.33 1.93
C GLY A 130 13.74 12.33 0.94
N ILE A 131 12.48 12.49 0.50
CA ILE A 131 12.01 11.78 -0.70
C ILE A 131 12.84 12.27 -1.89
N ASN A 132 13.70 11.39 -2.42
CA ASN A 132 14.57 11.70 -3.55
C ASN A 132 13.93 11.20 -4.85
N PHE A 133 13.36 12.11 -5.63
CA PHE A 133 12.95 11.80 -6.99
C PHE A 133 14.17 11.82 -7.89
N LYS A 134 14.48 10.68 -8.55
CA LYS A 134 15.52 10.66 -9.58
C LYS A 134 15.07 11.60 -10.72
N SER A 135 15.85 12.65 -10.96
CA SER A 135 15.71 13.55 -12.11
C SER A 135 16.21 12.90 -13.39
#